data_AF-A0A833GTU2-F1
#
_entry.id   AF-A0A833GTU2-F1
#
_cell.length_a   1.000
_cell.length_b   1.000
_cell.length_c   1.000
_cell.angle_alpha   90.00
_cell.angle_beta   90.00
_cell.angle_gamma   90.00
#
_symmetry.space_group_name_H-M   'P 1'
#
loop_
_entity.id
_entity.type
_entity.pdbx_description
1 polymer ?
#
loop_
_entity_poly.entity_id
_entity_poly.type
_entity_poly.pdbx_seq_one_letter_code
_entity_poly.pdbx_strand_id
1 'polypeptide(L)' 'VMADIVNQVRLGNKSLVGVMIESNIEAGNQPIPADLSQLKYGCSVTDGCVDWATTEKMIRDAAVLLRDVLPERL' A
#
# COMPACT_ATOMS: atom_id res chain seq x y z
N VAL A 1 4.56 -8.68 -1.33
CA VAL A 1 4.87 -7.56 -2.26
C VAL A 1 5.58 -6.41 -1.58
N MET A 2 4.94 -5.57 -0.73
CA MET A 2 5.62 -4.41 -0.12
C MET A 2 6.89 -4.82 0.67
N ALA A 3 6.80 -5.85 1.51
CA ALA A 3 7.95 -6.37 2.26
C ALA A 3 9.09 -6.85 1.35
N ASP A 4 8.78 -7.44 0.19
CA ASP A 4 9.78 -7.90 -0.77
C ASP A 4 10.50 -6.73 -1.43
N ILE A 5 9.77 -5.67 -1.78
CA ILE A 5 10.36 -4.44 -2.33
C ILE A 5 11.28 -3.78 -1.29
N VAL A 6 10.83 -3.69 -0.04
CA VAL A 6 11.67 -3.20 1.07
C VAL A 6 12.94 -4.05 1.19
N ASN A 7 12.83 -5.37 1.15
CA ASN A 7 14.00 -6.25 1.22
C ASN A 7 14.94 -6.08 0.02
N GLN A 8 14.44 -5.89 -1.20
CA GLN A 8 15.29 -5.59 -2.36
C GLN A 8 16.09 -4.30 -2.16
N VAL A 9 15.44 -3.24 -1.63
CA VAL A 9 16.14 -1.99 -1.32
C VAL A 9 17.20 -2.21 -0.23
N ARG A 10 16.88 -2.96 0.83
CA ARG A 10 17.83 -3.32 1.90
C ARG A 10 19.03 -4.13 1.41
N LEU A 11 18.83 -4.95 0.39
CA LEU A 11 19.89 -5.76 -0.22
C LEU A 11 20.65 -5.01 -1.34
N GLY A 12 20.49 -3.69 -1.43
CA GLY A 12 21.30 -2.83 -2.30
C GLY A 12 20.73 -2.61 -3.70
N ASN A 13 19.49 -3.03 -3.99
CA ASN A 13 18.87 -2.69 -5.27
C ASN A 13 18.64 -1.17 -5.36
N LYS A 14 19.44 -0.50 -6.21
CA LYS A 14 19.38 0.94 -6.43
C LYS A 14 18.39 1.38 -7.52
N SER A 15 17.84 0.46 -8.32
CA SER A 15 16.97 0.77 -9.46
C SER A 15 15.51 1.06 -9.07
N LEU A 16 15.09 0.67 -7.86
CA LEU A 16 13.74 0.93 -7.37
C LEU A 16 13.63 2.35 -6.81
N VAL A 17 12.85 3.19 -7.48
CA VAL A 17 12.66 4.62 -7.12
C VAL A 17 11.37 4.90 -6.36
N GLY A 18 10.40 3.97 -6.41
CA GLY A 18 9.10 4.14 -5.77
C GLY A 18 8.20 2.92 -5.94
N VAL A 19 7.06 2.96 -5.26
CA VAL A 19 6.00 1.95 -5.34
C VAL A 19 4.64 2.64 -5.37
N MET A 20 3.64 1.97 -5.93
CA MET A 20 2.24 2.37 -5.90
C MET A 20 1.44 1.34 -5.11
N ILE A 21 0.51 1.81 -4.29
CA ILE A 21 -0.35 0.96 -3.44
C ILE A 21 -1.79 1.41 -3.66
N GLU A 22 -2.68 0.47 -3.98
CA GLU A 22 -4.12 0.70 -4.01
C GLU A 22 -4.71 0.48 -2.62
N SER A 23 -5.16 1.57 -2.01
CA SER A 23 -5.69 1.59 -0.65
C SER A 23 -6.98 2.39 -0.59
N ASN A 24 -7.89 1.92 0.26
CA ASN A 24 -9.09 2.64 0.65
C ASN A 24 -9.31 2.45 2.16
N ILE A 25 -10.38 3.02 2.70
CA ILE A 25 -10.71 2.88 4.13
C ILE A 25 -10.98 1.41 4.45
N GLU A 26 -11.79 0.76 3.60
CA GLU A 26 -12.20 -0.63 3.70
C GLU A 26 -11.46 -1.48 2.67
N ALA A 27 -11.15 -2.72 3.04
CA ALA A 27 -10.50 -3.67 2.16
C ALA A 27 -11.42 -4.17 1.05
N GLY A 28 -10.81 -4.65 -0.04
CA GLY A 28 -11.48 -5.26 -1.17
C GLY A 28 -12.16 -4.24 -2.07
N ASN A 29 -13.24 -4.69 -2.72
CA ASN A 29 -14.09 -3.88 -3.58
C ASN A 29 -15.56 -4.30 -3.43
N GLN A 30 -16.43 -3.52 -4.07
CA GLN A 30 -17.87 -3.75 -4.16
C GLN A 30 -18.37 -3.44 -5.58
N PRO A 31 -19.44 -4.10 -6.06
CA PRO A 31 -20.09 -3.69 -7.31
C PRO A 31 -20.87 -2.38 -7.12
N ILE A 32 -21.18 -1.68 -8.21
CA ILE A 32 -22.09 -0.53 -8.18
C ILE A 32 -23.54 -1.05 -8.18
N PRO A 33 -24.31 -0.89 -7.09
CA PRO A 33 -25.70 -1.34 -7.02
C PRO A 33 -26.63 -0.39 -7.79
N ALA A 34 -27.85 -0.84 -8.09
CA ALA A 34 -28.88 0.02 -8.68
C ALA A 34 -29.32 1.14 -7.71
N ASP A 35 -29.43 0.83 -6.42
CA ASP A 35 -29.64 1.81 -5.35
C ASP A 35 -28.30 2.22 -4.74
N LEU A 36 -27.82 3.42 -5.10
CA LEU A 36 -26.53 3.94 -4.66
C LEU A 36 -26.45 4.18 -3.14
N SER A 37 -27.58 4.23 -2.42
CA SER A 37 -27.57 4.33 -0.96
C SER A 37 -27.00 3.09 -0.27
N GLN A 38 -26.92 1.96 -0.98
CA GLN A 38 -26.35 0.71 -0.50
C GLN A 38 -24.82 0.63 -0.62
N LEU A 39 -24.17 1.66 -1.19
CA LEU A 39 -22.72 1.69 -1.28
C LEU A 39 -22.09 1.75 0.11
N LYS A 40 -21.19 0.80 0.38
CA LYS A 40 -20.35 0.83 1.58
C LYS A 40 -19.36 1.99 1.45
N TYR A 41 -19.45 2.96 2.35
CA TYR A 41 -18.52 4.08 2.39
C TYR A 41 -17.07 3.58 2.52
N GLY A 42 -16.17 4.16 1.72
CA GLY A 42 -14.74 3.84 1.80
C GLY A 42 -14.32 2.48 1.26
N CYS A 43 -15.19 1.77 0.51
CA CYS A 43 -14.83 0.54 -0.20
C CYS A 43 -14.80 0.81 -1.72
N SER A 44 -13.76 0.32 -2.40
CA SER A 44 -13.54 0.55 -3.84
C SER A 44 -14.67 -0.01 -4.70
N VAL A 45 -15.03 0.67 -5.79
CA VAL A 45 -15.98 0.15 -6.80
C VAL A 45 -15.29 -0.39 -8.06
N THR A 46 -13.96 -0.37 -8.08
CA THR A 46 -13.12 -0.86 -9.16
C THR A 46 -12.26 -2.03 -8.66
N ASP A 47 -10.95 -1.83 -8.55
CA ASP A 47 -10.00 -2.84 -8.10
C ASP A 47 -9.99 -2.95 -6.57
N GLY A 48 -9.65 -4.14 -6.08
CA GLY A 48 -9.60 -4.45 -4.66
C GLY A 48 -8.45 -3.72 -3.97
N CYS A 49 -8.78 -2.94 -2.94
CA CYS A 49 -7.80 -2.17 -2.16
C CYS A 49 -7.43 -2.87 -0.85
N VAL A 50 -6.28 -2.52 -0.27
CA VAL A 50 -6.02 -2.78 1.16
C VAL A 50 -6.75 -1.74 2.03
N ASP A 51 -7.11 -2.14 3.26
CA ASP A 51 -7.71 -1.25 4.24
C ASP A 51 -6.71 -0.28 4.86
N TRP A 52 -7.23 0.67 5.63
CA TRP A 52 -6.43 1.71 6.27
C TRP A 52 -5.38 1.17 7.24
N ALA A 53 -5.76 0.20 8.09
CA ALA A 53 -4.85 -0.37 9.08
C ALA A 53 -3.67 -1.10 8.42
N THR A 54 -3.93 -1.82 7.33
CA THR A 54 -2.90 -2.48 6.54
C THR A 54 -1.99 -1.46 5.86
N THR A 55 -2.55 -0.39 5.30
CA THR A 55 -1.78 0.72 4.70
C THR A 55 -0.85 1.38 5.69
N GLU A 56 -1.38 1.75 6.87
CA GLU A 56 -0.58 2.34 7.94
C GLU A 56 0.58 1.42 8.32
N LYS A 57 0.29 0.12 8.54
CA LYS A 57 1.31 -0.87 8.89
C LYS A 57 2.39 -0.96 7.81
N MET A 58 2.02 -1.09 6.54
CA MET A 58 2.96 -1.21 5.43
C MET A 58 3.90 0.00 5.34
N ILE A 59 3.37 1.22 5.46
CA ILE A 59 4.15 2.45 5.36
C ILE A 59 5.09 2.59 6.56
N ARG A 60 4.58 2.36 7.78
CA ARG A 60 5.38 2.48 9.00
C ARG A 60 6.49 1.43 9.07
N ASP A 61 6.20 0.19 8.74
CA ASP A 61 7.20 -0.89 8.72
C ASP A 61 8.30 -0.58 7.70
N ALA A 62 7.93 -0.13 6.50
CA ALA A 62 8.90 0.28 5.49
C ALA A 62 9.76 1.45 5.97
N ALA A 63 9.16 2.47 6.60
CA ALA A 63 9.88 3.62 7.13
C ALA A 63 10.87 3.22 8.24
N VAL A 64 10.51 2.26 9.10
CA VAL A 64 11.43 1.71 10.12
C VAL A 64 12.58 0.96 9.48
N LEU A 65 12.28 0.03 8.56
CA LEU A 65 13.27 -0.86 7.96
C LEU A 65 14.24 -0.16 7.00
N LEU A 66 13.83 0.96 6.40
CA LEU A 66 14.60 1.69 5.41
C LEU A 66 15.32 2.93 5.97
N ARG A 67 15.10 3.27 7.25
CA ARG A 67 15.62 4.49 7.89
C ARG A 67 17.13 4.67 7.71
N ASP A 68 17.89 3.62 7.97
CA ASP A 68 19.36 3.66 7.93
C ASP A 68 19.92 3.25 6.55
N VAL A 69 19.08 2.65 5.70
CA VAL A 69 19.49 2.14 4.37
C VAL A 69 19.40 3.22 3.29
N LEU A 70 18.32 4.02 3.29
CA LEU A 70 18.10 5.02 2.23
C LEU A 70 19.19 6.11 2.18
N PRO A 71 19.73 6.62 3.30
CA PRO A 71 20.81 7.61 3.26
C PRO A 71 22.08 7.11 2.55
N GLU A 72 22.37 5.80 2.62
CA GLU A 72 23.52 5.18 1.93
C GLU A 72 23.31 4.98 0.42
N ARG A 73 22.09 5.27 -0.09
CA ARG A 73 21.80 5.18 -1.53
C ARG A 73 22.23 6.43 -2.31
N LEU A 74 22.49 7.55 -1.62
CA LEU A 74 22.96 8.81 -2.20
C LEU A 74 24.37 8.69 -2.79
#